data_AF-A0A3M2STA8-F1
#
_entry.id   AF-A0A3M2STA8-F1
#
_cell.length_a   1.000
_cell.length_b   1.000
_cell.length_c   1.000
_cell.angle_alpha   90.00
_cell.angle_beta   90.00
_cell.angle_gamma   90.00
#
_symmetry.space_group_name_H-M   'P 1'
#
loop_
_entity.id
_entity.type
_entity.pdbx_description
1 polymer ?
#
loop_
_entity_poly.entity_id
_entity_poly.type
_entity_poly.pdbx_seq_one_letter_code
_entity_poly.pdbx_strand_id
1 'polypeptide(L)'
;MADVQKALSPRKHVDPRTKLPQPYLDMIDLFEPKNAEELPPHRGEGVDHQIDLVQQDGRDPEVPWGPLYNMTQEELIVLRKTLTELLDKNFIRVSHSSAGAPVLFVRKPGGGLRFCVDYRALNAITKKDRYPIPLVQETLNQIGRAKWFTKLDVSAAFHKIRIAKGQEWMTAFRTRYGLYEWLVTPFGLANAPSTFQKYINWALREHLDEFCSAYLDDVLVYTDGSLDEHHAHVRTILKKLTEAGLYLDIKKCEFDCTETKYLGYIVRAGEGIRMDPEKIRAIL
;
A
#
# COMPACT_ATOMS: atom_id res chain seq x y z
N MET A 1 -15.86 -21.78 -6.03
CA MET A 1 -15.01 -22.12 -7.20
C MET A 1 -14.45 -20.90 -7.93
N ALA A 2 -15.26 -19.95 -8.40
CA ALA A 2 -14.77 -18.79 -9.16
C ALA A 2 -13.70 -17.95 -8.44
N ASP A 3 -13.86 -17.67 -7.14
CA ASP A 3 -12.88 -16.90 -6.36
C ASP A 3 -11.53 -17.59 -6.24
N VAL A 4 -11.55 -18.91 -6.01
CA VAL A 4 -10.34 -19.73 -5.90
C VAL A 4 -9.64 -19.78 -7.25
N GLN A 5 -10.37 -20.06 -8.33
CA GLN A 5 -9.81 -20.09 -9.67
C GLN A 5 -9.18 -18.75 -10.06
N LYS A 6 -9.83 -17.64 -9.70
CA LYS A 6 -9.29 -16.30 -9.93
C LYS A 6 -8.06 -16.01 -9.06
N ALA A 7 -7.99 -16.52 -7.83
CA ALA A 7 -6.80 -16.41 -6.97
C ALA A 7 -5.62 -17.25 -7.50
N LEU A 8 -5.91 -18.41 -8.09
CA LEU A 8 -4.91 -19.30 -8.68
C LEU A 8 -4.45 -18.84 -10.07
N SER A 9 -5.25 -18.06 -10.78
CA SER A 9 -4.90 -17.52 -12.09
C SER A 9 -3.68 -16.58 -12.00
N PRO A 10 -2.78 -16.60 -13.01
CA PRO A 10 -1.71 -15.61 -13.10
C PRO A 10 -2.30 -14.20 -13.15
N ARG A 11 -1.60 -13.24 -12.54
CA ARG A 11 -1.99 -11.83 -12.69
C ARG A 11 -1.82 -11.44 -14.14
N LYS A 12 -2.87 -10.88 -14.77
CA LYS A 12 -2.75 -10.33 -16.14
C LYS A 12 -1.66 -9.27 -16.14
N HIS A 13 -0.59 -9.46 -16.89
CA HIS A 13 0.41 -8.41 -17.09
C HIS A 13 -0.16 -7.37 -18.07
N VAL A 14 0.07 -6.09 -17.79
CA VAL A 14 -0.23 -4.99 -18.71
C VAL A 14 1.10 -4.35 -19.00
N ASP A 15 1.50 -4.35 -20.27
CA ASP A 15 2.74 -3.72 -20.71
C ASP A 15 2.62 -2.20 -20.46
N PRO A 16 3.47 -1.61 -19.60
CA PRO A 16 3.39 -0.19 -19.31
C PRO A 16 3.49 0.70 -20.56
N ARG A 17 4.17 0.26 -21.63
CA ARG A 17 4.29 0.99 -22.90
C ARG A 17 2.94 1.29 -23.55
N THR A 18 1.91 0.52 -23.23
CA THR A 18 0.57 0.68 -23.81
C THR A 18 -0.27 1.78 -23.14
N LYS A 19 0.14 2.21 -21.94
CA LYS A 19 -0.63 3.16 -21.11
C LYS A 19 0.15 4.39 -20.70
N LEU A 20 1.48 4.28 -20.58
CA LEU A 20 2.34 5.36 -20.13
C LEU A 20 2.49 6.40 -21.26
N PRO A 21 2.15 7.68 -21.02
CA PRO A 21 2.32 8.73 -22.02
C PRO A 21 3.76 8.89 -22.50
N GLN A 22 3.92 9.33 -23.76
CA GLN A 22 5.22 9.57 -24.40
C GLN A 22 6.21 10.38 -23.55
N PRO A 23 5.80 11.46 -22.84
CA PRO A 23 6.71 12.26 -22.01
C PRO A 23 7.32 11.52 -20.82
N TYR A 24 6.86 10.31 -20.49
CA TYR A 24 7.31 9.54 -19.32
C TYR A 24 7.88 8.17 -19.68
N LEU A 25 7.91 7.80 -20.97
CA LEU A 25 8.35 6.46 -21.42
C LEU A 25 9.79 6.13 -21.06
N ASP A 26 10.65 7.13 -20.89
CA ASP A 26 12.03 6.95 -20.41
C ASP A 26 12.10 6.52 -18.93
N MET A 27 11.00 6.63 -18.19
CA MET A 27 10.86 6.23 -16.77
C MET A 27 10.04 4.93 -16.61
N ILE A 28 9.97 4.11 -17.66
CA ILE A 28 9.12 2.91 -17.70
C ILE A 28 9.43 1.90 -16.59
N ASP A 29 10.69 1.82 -16.15
CA ASP A 29 11.13 0.90 -15.10
C ASP A 29 10.39 1.10 -13.77
N LEU A 30 9.86 2.30 -13.52
CA LEU A 30 9.04 2.62 -12.35
C LEU A 30 7.69 1.87 -12.34
N PHE A 31 7.25 1.42 -13.50
CA PHE A 31 5.96 0.75 -13.73
C PHE A 31 6.11 -0.76 -13.97
N GLU A 32 7.34 -1.28 -13.97
CA GLU A 32 7.62 -2.69 -14.17
C GLU A 32 7.27 -3.50 -12.91
N PRO A 33 6.32 -4.46 -12.99
CA PRO A 33 5.85 -5.18 -11.80
C PRO A 33 6.94 -5.96 -11.07
N LYS A 34 7.97 -6.42 -11.78
CA LYS A 34 9.07 -7.21 -11.20
C LYS A 34 9.87 -6.40 -10.18
N ASN A 35 10.14 -5.13 -10.48
CA ASN A 35 10.87 -4.24 -9.59
C ASN A 35 10.07 -3.97 -8.30
N ALA A 36 8.73 -3.99 -8.40
CA ALA A 36 7.84 -3.92 -7.26
C ALA A 36 7.83 -5.19 -6.38
N GLU A 37 8.45 -6.30 -6.80
CA GLU A 37 8.44 -7.58 -6.08
C GLU A 37 9.75 -7.88 -5.33
N GLU A 38 10.73 -6.99 -5.40
CA GLU A 38 11.98 -7.12 -4.66
C GLU A 38 11.82 -6.73 -3.18
N LEU A 39 12.56 -7.44 -2.32
CA LEU A 39 12.66 -7.15 -0.89
C LEU A 39 13.33 -5.77 -0.70
N PRO A 40 12.64 -4.76 -0.14
CA PRO A 40 13.24 -3.45 0.06
C PRO A 40 14.43 -3.50 1.04
N PRO A 41 15.38 -2.57 0.91
CA PRO A 41 16.44 -2.40 1.90
C PRO A 41 15.85 -1.89 3.22
N HIS A 42 16.55 -2.16 4.32
CA HIS A 42 16.31 -1.43 5.56
C HIS A 42 16.70 0.04 5.36
N ARG A 43 15.82 0.94 5.81
CA ARG A 43 16.06 2.39 5.73
C ARG A 43 16.33 3.03 7.09
N GLY A 44 16.25 2.23 8.16
CA GLY A 44 16.59 2.65 9.52
C GLY A 44 15.40 3.22 10.31
N GLU A 45 15.72 3.77 11.47
CA GLU A 45 14.72 4.33 12.39
C GLU A 45 13.92 5.47 11.76
N GLY A 46 12.62 5.50 12.03
CA GLY A 46 11.70 6.49 11.46
C GLY A 46 11.12 6.13 10.09
N VAL A 47 11.67 5.12 9.40
CA VAL A 47 11.11 4.60 8.13
C VAL A 47 10.70 3.14 8.24
N ASP A 48 11.57 2.28 8.77
CA ASP A 48 11.22 0.88 8.99
C ASP A 48 10.09 0.79 10.05
N HIS A 49 9.15 -0.11 9.83
CA HIS A 49 7.95 -0.22 10.65
C HIS A 49 8.27 -0.83 12.02
N GLN A 50 8.08 -0.01 13.05
CA GLN A 50 8.27 -0.40 14.44
C GLN A 50 6.96 -0.87 15.08
N ILE A 51 7.05 -1.95 15.86
CA ILE A 51 5.98 -2.54 16.63
C ILE A 51 6.28 -2.29 18.11
N ASP A 52 6.02 -1.06 18.56
CA ASP A 52 6.22 -0.68 19.96
C ASP A 52 5.06 -1.22 20.81
N LEU A 53 5.38 -2.03 21.81
CA LEU A 53 4.38 -2.63 22.69
C LEU A 53 4.11 -1.72 23.90
N VAL A 54 2.85 -1.67 24.35
CA VAL A 54 2.46 -0.97 25.57
C VAL A 54 2.86 -1.84 26.75
N GLN A 55 3.76 -1.35 27.59
CA GLN A 55 4.20 -2.06 28.79
C GLN A 55 3.04 -2.30 29.76
N GLN A 56 3.01 -3.50 30.33
CA GLN A 56 2.10 -3.89 31.41
C GLN A 56 2.95 -4.08 32.67
N ASP A 57 2.65 -3.31 33.72
CA ASP A 57 3.39 -3.33 35.00
C ASP A 57 4.92 -3.16 34.86
N GLY A 58 5.35 -2.30 33.93
CA GLY A 58 6.75 -2.01 33.67
C GLY A 58 7.51 -3.12 32.93
N ARG A 59 6.80 -4.10 32.36
CA ARG A 59 7.36 -5.17 31.53
C ARG A 59 6.75 -5.15 30.15
N ASP A 60 7.50 -5.62 29.17
CA ASP A 60 6.96 -5.81 27.82
C ASP A 60 5.90 -6.92 27.85
N PRO A 61 4.73 -6.72 27.21
CA PRO A 61 3.68 -7.71 27.20
C PRO A 61 4.11 -8.93 26.37
N GLU A 62 3.54 -10.09 26.72
CA GLU A 62 3.72 -11.29 25.92
C GLU A 62 3.02 -11.13 24.57
N VAL A 63 3.76 -11.39 23.48
CA VAL A 63 3.21 -11.33 22.13
C VAL A 63 2.30 -12.53 21.90
N PRO A 64 1.08 -12.35 21.39
CA PRO A 64 0.06 -13.39 21.41
C PRO A 64 0.36 -14.60 20.51
N TRP A 65 -0.01 -15.77 21.02
CA TRP A 65 -0.09 -17.02 20.27
C TRP A 65 -1.57 -17.34 19.95
N GLY A 66 -2.00 -16.95 18.76
CA GLY A 66 -3.36 -17.15 18.27
C GLY A 66 -3.65 -18.58 17.81
N PRO A 67 -4.92 -18.97 17.67
CA PRO A 67 -5.31 -20.31 17.19
C PRO A 67 -5.02 -20.51 15.70
N LEU A 68 -5.07 -21.77 15.25
CA LEU A 68 -5.19 -22.08 13.83
C LEU A 68 -6.67 -22.07 13.44
N TYR A 69 -7.02 -21.31 12.41
CA TYR A 69 -8.37 -21.32 11.86
C TYR A 69 -8.55 -22.47 10.86
N ASN A 70 -9.77 -23.01 10.83
CA ASN A 70 -10.17 -23.99 9.84
C ASN A 70 -10.20 -23.35 8.45
N MET A 71 -9.74 -24.10 7.45
CA MET A 71 -9.73 -23.68 6.05
C MET A 71 -10.28 -24.81 5.18
N THR A 72 -10.98 -24.44 4.10
CA THR A 72 -11.42 -25.42 3.11
C THR A 72 -10.23 -25.96 2.31
N GLN A 73 -10.44 -27.06 1.58
CA GLN A 73 -9.38 -27.62 0.72
C GLN A 73 -8.92 -26.60 -0.33
N GLU A 74 -9.83 -25.81 -0.88
CA GLU A 74 -9.53 -24.78 -1.87
C GLU A 74 -8.72 -23.63 -1.30
N GLU A 75 -9.08 -23.17 -0.09
CA GLU A 75 -8.32 -22.14 0.63
C GLU A 75 -6.90 -22.65 0.95
N LEU A 76 -6.75 -23.92 1.29
CA LEU A 76 -5.46 -24.55 1.53
C LEU A 76 -4.58 -24.61 0.28
N ILE A 77 -5.15 -24.73 -0.93
CA ILE A 77 -4.42 -24.65 -2.20
C ILE A 77 -3.93 -23.22 -2.42
N VAL A 78 -4.82 -22.23 -2.23
CA VAL A 78 -4.48 -20.81 -2.37
C VAL A 78 -3.43 -20.39 -1.34
N LEU A 79 -3.51 -20.93 -0.11
CA LEU A 79 -2.53 -20.72 0.94
C LEU A 79 -1.14 -21.21 0.53
N ARG A 80 -1.01 -22.45 0.02
CA ARG A 80 0.29 -22.97 -0.43
C ARG A 80 0.90 -22.07 -1.50
N LYS A 81 0.11 -21.73 -2.52
CA LYS A 81 0.56 -20.82 -3.59
C LYS A 81 1.03 -19.48 -3.02
N THR A 82 0.24 -18.88 -2.12
CA THR A 82 0.57 -17.58 -1.51
C THR A 82 1.86 -17.66 -0.70
N LEU A 83 2.06 -18.72 0.09
CA LEU A 83 3.29 -18.91 0.86
C LEU A 83 4.50 -19.04 -0.05
N THR A 84 4.42 -19.84 -1.11
CA THR A 84 5.49 -19.97 -2.11
C THR A 84 5.83 -18.62 -2.73
N GLU A 85 4.83 -17.87 -3.23
CA GLU A 85 5.06 -16.55 -3.82
C GLU A 85 5.72 -15.55 -2.85
N LEU A 86 5.35 -15.58 -1.57
CA LEU A 86 5.93 -14.68 -0.56
C LEU A 86 7.35 -15.09 -0.15
N LEU A 87 7.62 -16.40 -0.11
CA LEU A 87 8.96 -16.94 0.16
C LEU A 87 9.91 -16.64 -1.00
N ASP A 88 9.48 -16.83 -2.24
CA ASP A 88 10.29 -16.55 -3.44
C ASP A 88 10.69 -15.08 -3.53
N LYS A 89 9.83 -14.18 -3.05
CA LYS A 89 10.09 -12.72 -2.96
C LYS A 89 10.93 -12.33 -1.74
N ASN A 90 11.25 -13.28 -0.86
CA ASN A 90 11.84 -13.02 0.46
C ASN A 90 11.02 -12.03 1.30
N PHE A 91 9.69 -11.94 1.12
CA PHE A 91 8.83 -11.08 1.94
C PHE A 91 8.52 -11.72 3.29
N ILE A 92 8.58 -13.05 3.34
CA ILE A 92 8.46 -13.84 4.57
C ILE A 92 9.62 -14.83 4.66
N ARG A 93 9.85 -15.37 5.86
CA ARG A 93 10.75 -16.51 6.09
C ARG A 93 10.14 -17.48 7.11
N VAL A 94 10.69 -18.69 7.18
CA VAL A 94 10.36 -19.63 8.26
C VAL A 94 10.74 -19.01 9.61
N SER A 95 9.86 -19.14 10.60
CA SER A 95 10.04 -18.55 11.92
C SER A 95 10.10 -19.64 13.00
N HIS A 96 10.81 -19.32 14.08
CA HIS A 96 10.85 -20.08 15.34
C HIS A 96 10.30 -19.24 16.51
N SER A 97 9.54 -18.19 16.19
CA SER A 97 8.98 -17.23 17.14
C SER A 97 8.00 -17.89 18.12
N SER A 98 7.95 -17.35 19.34
CA SER A 98 6.90 -17.66 20.32
C SER A 98 5.58 -16.92 20.01
N ALA A 99 5.59 -15.98 19.07
CA ALA A 99 4.39 -15.32 18.55
C ALA A 99 3.75 -16.09 17.39
N GLY A 100 2.45 -15.90 17.18
CA GLY A 100 1.80 -16.56 16.05
C GLY A 100 0.37 -16.11 15.81
N ALA A 101 0.15 -15.20 14.86
CA ALA A 101 -1.18 -14.77 14.46
C ALA A 101 -1.89 -15.80 13.55
N PRO A 102 -3.23 -15.94 13.63
CA PRO A 102 -4.00 -16.77 12.70
C PRO A 102 -3.99 -16.20 11.27
N VAL A 103 -4.22 -17.06 10.29
CA VAL A 103 -4.49 -16.66 8.89
C VAL A 103 -5.95 -16.91 8.54
N LEU A 104 -6.54 -16.02 7.75
CA LEU A 104 -7.84 -16.20 7.12
C LEU A 104 -7.86 -15.68 5.68
N PHE A 105 -8.86 -16.08 4.91
CA PHE A 105 -9.13 -15.54 3.58
C PHE A 105 -10.39 -14.70 3.56
N VAL A 106 -10.30 -13.55 2.90
CA VAL A 106 -11.45 -12.66 2.65
C VAL A 106 -11.71 -12.57 1.15
N ARG A 107 -12.97 -12.59 0.73
CA ARG A 107 -13.33 -12.43 -0.69
C ARG A 107 -13.07 -11.01 -1.15
N LYS A 108 -12.48 -10.86 -2.34
CA LYS A 108 -12.27 -9.55 -2.96
C LYS A 108 -13.53 -9.10 -3.70
N PRO A 109 -13.84 -7.78 -3.71
CA PRO A 109 -14.78 -7.22 -4.68
C PRO A 109 -14.35 -7.58 -6.11
N GLY A 110 -15.30 -8.07 -6.93
CA GLY A 110 -15.01 -8.59 -8.28
C GLY A 110 -14.44 -10.01 -8.31
N GLY A 111 -14.30 -10.66 -7.16
CA GLY A 111 -13.88 -12.05 -7.00
C GLY A 111 -12.38 -12.24 -6.78
N GLY A 112 -12.03 -13.40 -6.20
CA GLY A 112 -10.69 -13.73 -5.72
C GLY A 112 -10.65 -13.84 -4.20
N LEU A 113 -9.57 -14.42 -3.68
CA LEU A 113 -9.29 -14.47 -2.24
C LEU A 113 -8.14 -13.50 -1.87
N ARG A 114 -8.24 -12.90 -0.69
CA ARG A 114 -7.21 -12.07 -0.07
C ARG A 114 -6.69 -12.80 1.16
N PHE A 115 -5.40 -13.13 1.13
CA PHE A 115 -4.68 -13.63 2.30
C PHE A 115 -4.60 -12.52 3.34
N CYS A 116 -5.08 -12.80 4.55
CA CYS A 116 -5.08 -11.87 5.67
C CYS A 116 -4.50 -12.58 6.91
N VAL A 117 -3.61 -11.90 7.61
CA VAL A 117 -3.15 -12.32 8.94
C VAL A 117 -3.92 -11.52 9.98
N ASP A 118 -4.49 -12.21 10.97
CA ASP A 118 -5.29 -11.60 12.02
C ASP A 118 -4.42 -11.06 13.16
N TYR A 119 -3.88 -9.86 12.97
CA TYR A 119 -3.08 -9.17 13.97
C TYR A 119 -3.91 -8.46 15.04
N ARG A 120 -5.23 -8.69 15.18
CA ARG A 120 -6.05 -7.97 16.18
C ARG A 120 -5.48 -8.06 17.61
N ALA A 121 -5.03 -9.24 18.01
CA ALA A 121 -4.43 -9.44 19.34
C ALA A 121 -3.11 -8.68 19.50
N LEU A 122 -2.22 -8.75 18.51
CA LEU A 122 -0.96 -8.00 18.51
C LEU A 122 -1.24 -6.49 18.54
N ASN A 123 -2.16 -6.04 17.68
CA ASN A 123 -2.56 -4.64 17.60
C ASN A 123 -3.13 -4.13 18.92
N ALA A 124 -3.80 -4.95 19.72
CA ALA A 124 -4.36 -4.52 21.00
C ALA A 124 -3.28 -4.09 22.01
N ILE A 125 -2.10 -4.71 21.92
CA ILE A 125 -0.95 -4.41 22.77
C ILE A 125 0.09 -3.48 22.10
N THR A 126 -0.09 -3.10 20.84
CA THR A 126 0.78 -2.13 20.16
C THR A 126 0.39 -0.69 20.50
N LYS A 127 1.36 0.14 20.87
CA LYS A 127 1.21 1.58 21.06
C LYS A 127 0.76 2.24 19.77
N LYS A 128 -0.33 3.01 19.81
CA LYS A 128 -0.92 3.62 18.62
C LYS A 128 -0.18 4.88 18.19
N ASP A 129 0.20 4.92 16.93
CA ASP A 129 0.80 6.07 16.28
C ASP A 129 -0.29 6.96 15.68
N ARG A 130 -0.43 8.16 16.23
CA ARG A 130 -1.40 9.18 15.79
C ARG A 130 -0.75 10.17 14.82
N TYR A 131 -0.07 9.65 13.80
CA TYR A 131 0.50 10.51 12.76
C TYR A 131 -0.61 11.29 12.04
N PRO A 132 -0.46 12.61 11.84
CA PRO A 132 -1.44 13.40 11.12
C PRO A 132 -1.52 12.92 9.66
N ILE A 133 -2.72 12.57 9.23
CA ILE A 133 -3.04 12.38 7.82
C ILE A 133 -3.59 13.72 7.32
N PRO A 134 -3.19 14.19 6.11
CA PRO A 134 -3.67 15.47 5.57
C PRO A 134 -5.19 15.60 5.64
N LEU A 135 -5.67 16.79 5.99
CA LEU A 135 -7.09 17.08 6.02
C LEU A 135 -7.61 17.13 4.58
N VAL A 136 -8.45 16.16 4.24
CA VAL A 136 -9.03 15.99 2.90
C VAL A 136 -9.56 17.31 2.33
N GLN A 137 -10.23 18.13 3.15
CA GLN A 137 -10.82 19.39 2.68
C GLN A 137 -9.78 20.44 2.26
N GLU A 138 -8.65 20.53 2.97
CA GLU A 138 -7.58 21.48 2.66
C GLU A 138 -6.88 21.09 1.37
N THR A 139 -6.56 19.80 1.25
CA THR A 139 -6.04 19.18 0.03
C THR A 139 -6.97 19.45 -1.16
N LEU A 140 -8.27 19.26 -0.99
CA LEU A 140 -9.27 19.50 -2.04
C LEU A 140 -9.32 20.96 -2.50
N ASN A 141 -9.23 21.94 -1.60
CA ASN A 141 -9.29 23.36 -1.95
C ASN A 141 -8.19 23.79 -2.94
N GLN A 142 -7.00 23.21 -2.82
CA GLN A 142 -5.88 23.48 -3.73
C GLN A 142 -6.11 22.80 -5.09
N ILE A 143 -6.54 21.54 -5.06
CA ILE A 143 -6.79 20.72 -6.24
C ILE A 143 -7.92 21.33 -7.11
N GLY A 144 -8.94 21.93 -6.51
CA GLY A 144 -10.10 22.48 -7.23
C GLY A 144 -9.80 23.62 -8.21
N ARG A 145 -8.60 24.21 -8.16
CA ARG A 145 -8.15 25.25 -9.10
C ARG A 145 -7.38 24.71 -10.29
N ALA A 146 -6.95 23.45 -10.23
CA ALA A 146 -6.08 22.89 -11.25
C ALA A 146 -6.85 22.54 -12.54
N LYS A 147 -6.11 22.56 -13.65
CA LYS A 147 -6.60 22.20 -14.99
C LYS A 147 -6.23 20.77 -15.38
N TRP A 148 -5.09 20.29 -14.89
CA TRP A 148 -4.53 18.99 -15.22
C TRP A 148 -4.29 18.17 -13.96
N PHE A 149 -4.60 16.88 -14.04
CA PHE A 149 -4.47 15.90 -12.97
C PHE A 149 -3.76 14.65 -13.47
N THR A 150 -2.83 14.16 -12.68
CA THR A 150 -2.22 12.84 -12.87
C THR A 150 -2.30 12.09 -11.54
N LYS A 151 -2.99 10.95 -11.54
CA LYS A 151 -3.13 10.06 -10.39
C LYS A 151 -2.16 8.90 -10.52
N LEU A 152 -1.34 8.68 -9.50
CA LEU A 152 -0.35 7.62 -9.41
C LEU A 152 -0.69 6.70 -8.23
N ASP A 153 -0.78 5.39 -8.47
CA ASP A 153 -1.07 4.37 -7.44
C ASP A 153 0.23 3.60 -7.12
N VAL A 154 0.70 3.71 -5.87
CA VAL A 154 1.89 3.00 -5.42
C VAL A 154 1.60 1.51 -5.23
N SER A 155 2.30 0.69 -6.01
CA SER A 155 2.16 -0.76 -6.00
C SER A 155 2.57 -1.36 -4.65
N ALA A 156 1.61 -1.99 -3.97
CA ALA A 156 1.82 -2.73 -2.72
C ALA A 156 2.59 -1.91 -1.66
N ALA A 157 2.20 -0.64 -1.50
CA ALA A 157 2.80 0.36 -0.62
C ALA A 157 3.39 -0.18 0.69
N PHE A 158 2.62 -0.93 1.49
CA PHE A 158 3.10 -1.42 2.78
C PHE A 158 4.27 -2.41 2.67
N HIS A 159 4.28 -3.26 1.65
CA HIS A 159 5.38 -4.20 1.42
C HIS A 159 6.68 -3.51 0.99
N LYS A 160 6.66 -2.19 0.73
CA LYS A 160 7.86 -1.38 0.42
C LYS A 160 8.61 -0.90 1.66
N ILE A 161 8.02 -1.11 2.84
CA ILE A 161 8.61 -0.81 4.14
C ILE A 161 9.03 -2.12 4.80
N ARG A 162 10.23 -2.15 5.38
CA ARG A 162 10.70 -3.28 6.17
C ARG A 162 10.10 -3.24 7.57
N ILE A 163 9.87 -4.40 8.15
CA ILE A 163 9.73 -4.47 9.62
C ILE A 163 11.08 -4.10 10.22
N ALA A 164 11.07 -3.34 11.31
CA ALA A 164 12.28 -2.96 12.01
C ALA A 164 13.09 -4.19 12.43
N LYS A 165 14.41 -4.11 12.27
CA LYS A 165 15.32 -5.22 12.55
C LYS A 165 15.21 -5.66 14.02
N GLY A 166 14.99 -6.96 14.24
CA GLY A 166 14.81 -7.55 15.56
C GLY A 166 13.35 -7.59 16.04
N GLN A 167 12.41 -7.06 15.26
CA GLN A 167 10.97 -7.09 15.57
C GLN A 167 10.17 -7.98 14.60
N GLU A 168 10.82 -8.56 13.58
CA GLU A 168 10.16 -9.42 12.57
C GLU A 168 9.41 -10.59 13.22
N TRP A 169 9.99 -11.17 14.28
CA TRP A 169 9.40 -12.29 15.02
C TRP A 169 8.00 -12.01 15.58
N MET A 170 7.68 -10.75 15.88
CA MET A 170 6.36 -10.36 16.39
C MET A 170 5.27 -10.49 15.31
N THR A 171 5.67 -10.42 14.03
CA THR A 171 4.77 -10.59 12.89
C THR A 171 4.53 -12.05 12.53
N ALA A 172 5.07 -12.99 13.29
CA ALA A 172 4.92 -14.41 13.02
C ALA A 172 3.44 -14.79 12.90
N PHE A 173 3.13 -15.63 11.92
CA PHE A 173 1.79 -16.10 11.62
C PHE A 173 1.78 -17.61 11.37
N ARG A 174 0.70 -18.23 11.83
CA ARG A 174 0.55 -19.67 11.90
C ARG A 174 -0.25 -20.17 10.71
N THR A 175 0.25 -21.23 10.10
CA THR A 175 -0.45 -21.95 9.03
C THR A 175 -0.41 -23.44 9.29
N ARG A 176 -1.21 -24.20 8.55
CA ARG A 176 -1.13 -25.67 8.55
C ARG A 176 0.24 -26.21 8.07
N TYR A 177 1.02 -25.39 7.37
CA TYR A 177 2.27 -25.79 6.73
C TYR A 177 3.53 -25.32 7.48
N GLY A 178 3.35 -24.58 8.58
CA GLY A 178 4.45 -24.06 9.37
C GLY A 178 4.17 -22.68 9.94
N LEU A 179 5.17 -22.18 10.65
CA LEU A 179 5.25 -20.82 11.19
C LEU A 179 6.14 -19.97 10.28
N TYR A 180 5.66 -18.80 9.91
CA TYR A 180 6.39 -17.86 9.08
C TYR A 180 6.31 -16.47 9.70
N GLU A 181 7.28 -15.60 9.42
CA GLU A 181 7.27 -14.21 9.84
C GLU A 181 7.55 -13.28 8.65
N TRP A 182 7.05 -12.06 8.73
CA TRP A 182 7.22 -11.06 7.69
C TRP A 182 8.51 -10.26 7.86
N LEU A 183 9.18 -10.01 6.74
CA LEU A 183 10.34 -9.13 6.65
C LEU A 183 9.94 -7.72 6.17
N VAL A 184 8.80 -7.62 5.48
CA VAL A 184 8.17 -6.37 5.02
C VAL A 184 6.88 -6.13 5.78
N THR A 185 6.39 -4.90 5.87
CA THR A 185 5.17 -4.58 6.63
C THR A 185 3.93 -5.19 6.00
N PRO A 186 3.28 -6.22 6.60
CA PRO A 186 2.07 -6.78 6.06
C PRO A 186 0.85 -5.89 6.32
N PHE A 187 -0.20 -6.12 5.53
CA PHE A 187 -1.52 -5.59 5.83
C PHE A 187 -2.03 -6.13 7.18
N GLY A 188 -2.76 -5.30 7.91
CA GLY A 188 -3.42 -5.68 9.16
C GLY A 188 -2.67 -5.30 10.44
N LEU A 189 -1.39 -4.93 10.36
CA LEU A 189 -0.67 -4.37 11.50
C LEU A 189 -1.18 -2.96 11.85
N ALA A 190 -1.22 -2.67 13.15
CA ALA A 190 -1.42 -1.32 13.65
C ALA A 190 -0.30 -0.40 13.13
N ASN A 191 -0.61 0.88 12.91
CA ASN A 191 0.34 1.92 12.48
C ASN A 191 0.98 1.70 11.10
N ALA A 192 0.74 0.60 10.40
CA ALA A 192 1.27 0.39 9.05
C ALA A 192 0.85 1.53 8.07
N PRO A 193 -0.42 2.00 8.06
CA PRO A 193 -0.81 3.17 7.27
C PRO A 193 -0.05 4.44 7.68
N SER A 194 0.07 4.70 8.99
CA SER A 194 0.80 5.85 9.54
C SER A 194 2.28 5.84 9.14
N THR A 195 2.91 4.67 9.19
CA THR A 195 4.32 4.47 8.81
C THR A 195 4.52 4.78 7.33
N PHE A 196 3.64 4.25 6.48
CA PHE A 196 3.73 4.53 5.04
C PHE A 196 3.45 6.00 4.73
N GLN A 197 2.45 6.61 5.39
CA GLN A 197 2.15 8.03 5.22
C GLN A 197 3.35 8.91 5.62
N LYS A 198 4.02 8.61 6.73
CA LYS A 198 5.28 9.28 7.12
C LYS A 198 6.33 9.20 6.02
N TYR A 199 6.52 8.00 5.48
CA TYR A 199 7.52 7.76 4.46
C TYR A 199 7.25 8.52 3.16
N ILE A 200 6.01 8.43 2.64
CA ILE A 200 5.66 9.11 1.40
C ILE A 200 5.65 10.63 1.58
N ASN A 201 5.24 11.13 2.76
CA ASN A 201 5.34 12.54 3.08
C ASN A 201 6.78 13.00 3.09
N TRP A 202 7.69 12.24 3.70
CA TRP A 202 9.11 12.57 3.69
C TRP A 202 9.70 12.56 2.27
N ALA A 203 9.32 11.58 1.44
CA ALA A 203 9.81 11.46 0.07
C ALA A 203 9.35 12.63 -0.82
N LEU A 204 8.12 13.11 -0.62
CA LEU A 204 7.50 14.16 -1.45
C LEU A 204 7.44 15.54 -0.78
N ARG A 205 8.04 15.70 0.42
CA ARG A 205 7.93 16.89 1.30
C ARG A 205 8.19 18.23 0.62
N GLU A 206 9.02 18.26 -0.42
CA GLU A 206 9.40 19.48 -1.15
C GLU A 206 8.31 19.97 -2.11
N HIS A 207 7.32 19.12 -2.41
CA HIS A 207 6.29 19.38 -3.42
C HIS A 207 4.86 19.15 -2.89
N LEU A 208 4.75 18.64 -1.66
CA LEU A 208 3.47 18.49 -0.99
C LEU A 208 2.81 19.87 -0.83
N ASP A 209 1.51 19.91 -1.10
CA ASP A 209 0.66 21.10 -1.01
C ASP A 209 1.02 22.24 -1.98
N GLU A 210 2.01 22.04 -2.86
CA GLU A 210 2.36 22.95 -3.96
C GLU A 210 1.69 22.49 -5.26
N PHE A 211 2.05 21.31 -5.74
CA PHE A 211 1.48 20.67 -6.94
C PHE A 211 1.29 19.16 -6.79
N CYS A 212 1.46 18.64 -5.57
CA CYS A 212 1.35 17.23 -5.26
C CYS A 212 0.63 17.00 -3.93
N SER A 213 -0.21 15.98 -3.89
CA SER A 213 -0.83 15.46 -2.67
C SER A 213 -0.57 13.96 -2.58
N ALA A 214 -0.30 13.47 -1.36
CA ALA A 214 -0.10 12.06 -1.10
C ALA A 214 -1.01 11.59 0.02
N TYR A 215 -1.80 10.56 -0.25
CA TYR A 215 -2.67 9.92 0.74
C TYR A 215 -2.50 8.41 0.63
N LEU A 216 -1.82 7.83 1.61
CA LEU A 216 -1.40 6.43 1.57
C LEU A 216 -0.76 6.10 0.21
N ASP A 217 -1.29 5.11 -0.50
CA ASP A 217 -0.84 4.65 -1.81
C ASP A 217 -1.26 5.55 -2.99
N ASP A 218 -2.18 6.50 -2.79
CA ASP A 218 -2.70 7.39 -3.83
C ASP A 218 -1.95 8.75 -3.84
N VAL A 219 -1.14 8.98 -4.87
CA VAL A 219 -0.48 10.27 -5.14
C VAL A 219 -1.22 10.99 -6.26
N LEU A 220 -1.53 12.27 -6.05
CA LEU A 220 -2.15 13.12 -7.06
C LEU A 220 -1.22 14.30 -7.36
N VAL A 221 -0.87 14.45 -8.64
CA VAL A 221 -0.19 15.63 -9.17
C VAL A 221 -1.24 16.52 -9.83
N TYR A 222 -1.18 17.82 -9.57
CA TYR A 222 -2.15 18.79 -10.09
C TYR A 222 -1.47 20.09 -10.53
N THR A 223 -1.93 20.66 -11.64
CA THR A 223 -1.36 21.89 -12.23
C THR A 223 -2.46 22.78 -12.80
N ASP A 224 -2.44 24.09 -12.51
CA ASP A 224 -3.35 25.10 -13.10
C ASP A 224 -2.79 25.72 -14.40
N GLY A 225 -1.49 25.63 -14.63
CA GLY A 225 -0.81 26.15 -15.82
C GLY A 225 -0.95 25.31 -17.09
N SER A 226 0.11 25.32 -17.90
CA SER A 226 0.14 24.60 -19.18
C SER A 226 0.29 23.09 -18.98
N LEU A 227 0.00 22.32 -20.03
CA LEU A 227 0.26 20.88 -20.03
C LEU A 227 1.76 20.57 -19.90
N ASP A 228 2.63 21.39 -20.50
CA ASP A 228 4.08 21.24 -20.38
C ASP A 228 4.57 21.42 -18.93
N GLU A 229 3.99 22.37 -18.21
CA GLU A 229 4.24 22.56 -16.77
C GLU A 229 3.76 21.34 -15.98
N HIS A 230 2.59 20.78 -16.32
CA HIS A 230 2.10 19.56 -15.71
C HIS A 230 3.05 18.38 -15.95
N HIS A 231 3.55 18.21 -17.17
CA HIS A 231 4.55 17.18 -17.48
C HIS A 231 5.82 17.35 -16.66
N ALA A 232 6.29 18.59 -16.43
CA ALA A 232 7.43 18.87 -15.58
C ALA A 232 7.17 18.49 -14.10
N HIS A 233 5.99 18.81 -13.57
CA HIS A 233 5.57 18.40 -12.23
C HIS A 233 5.52 16.88 -12.08
N VAL A 234 4.84 16.19 -13.01
CA VAL A 234 4.73 14.72 -12.99
C VAL A 234 6.12 14.08 -13.05
N ARG A 235 7.00 14.52 -13.96
CA ARG A 235 8.38 14.00 -14.03
C ARG A 235 9.14 14.19 -12.72
N THR A 236 8.95 15.33 -12.04
CA THR A 236 9.57 15.59 -10.74
C THR A 236 9.10 14.59 -9.69
N ILE A 237 7.79 14.33 -9.61
CA ILE A 237 7.23 13.35 -8.68
C ILE A 237 7.68 11.93 -9.01
N LEU A 238 7.67 11.53 -10.29
CA LEU A 238 8.16 10.21 -10.70
C LEU A 238 9.63 10.00 -10.30
N LYS A 239 10.48 11.03 -10.40
CA LYS A 239 11.88 10.97 -9.95
C LYS A 239 11.98 10.75 -8.43
N LYS A 240 11.24 11.53 -7.64
CA LYS A 240 11.21 11.39 -6.18
C LYS A 240 10.73 10.00 -5.75
N LEU A 241 9.71 9.46 -6.42
CA LEU A 241 9.23 8.09 -6.16
C LEU A 241 10.27 7.03 -6.53
N THR A 242 11.00 7.22 -7.63
CA THR A 242 12.12 6.35 -8.04
C THR A 242 13.23 6.36 -7.00
N GLU A 243 13.65 7.53 -6.53
CA GLU A 243 14.66 7.70 -5.47
C GLU A 243 14.23 7.05 -4.15
N ALA A 244 12.92 7.10 -3.84
CA ALA A 244 12.34 6.42 -2.69
C ALA A 244 12.16 4.90 -2.88
N GLY A 245 12.38 4.35 -4.08
CA GLY A 245 12.12 2.95 -4.40
C GLY A 245 10.63 2.58 -4.31
N LEU A 246 9.74 3.51 -4.66
CA LEU A 246 8.30 3.33 -4.70
C LEU A 246 7.84 3.15 -6.15
N TYR A 247 7.39 1.94 -6.48
CA TYR A 247 6.95 1.56 -7.83
C TYR A 247 5.44 1.77 -8.01
N LEU A 248 4.99 1.92 -9.26
CA LEU A 248 3.62 2.34 -9.58
C LEU A 248 2.84 1.25 -10.34
N ASP A 249 1.54 1.09 -10.00
CA ASP A 249 0.63 0.23 -10.76
C ASP A 249 0.06 0.98 -11.97
N ILE A 250 0.67 0.80 -13.14
CA ILE A 250 0.25 1.45 -14.38
C ILE A 250 -1.22 1.22 -14.74
N LYS A 251 -1.85 0.13 -14.26
CA LYS A 251 -3.26 -0.13 -14.58
C LYS A 251 -4.19 0.85 -13.93
N LYS A 252 -3.82 1.34 -12.74
CA LYS A 252 -4.61 2.23 -11.89
C LYS A 252 -4.14 3.68 -11.94
N CYS A 253 -3.00 3.95 -12.58
CA CYS A 253 -2.57 5.31 -12.84
C CYS A 253 -3.44 5.95 -13.93
N GLU A 254 -3.66 7.25 -13.80
CA GLU A 254 -4.36 8.12 -14.74
C GLU A 254 -3.45 9.31 -15.03
N PHE A 255 -3.24 9.68 -16.30
CA PHE A 255 -2.29 10.74 -16.67
C PHE A 255 -2.99 11.83 -17.46
N ASP A 256 -2.54 13.07 -17.24
CA ASP A 256 -2.92 14.25 -18.02
C ASP A 256 -4.46 14.42 -18.17
N CYS A 257 -5.20 14.05 -17.13
CA CYS A 257 -6.66 14.06 -17.11
C CYS A 257 -7.20 15.43 -16.67
N THR A 258 -8.39 15.80 -17.12
CA THR A 258 -9.12 17.01 -16.68
C THR A 258 -10.22 16.70 -15.66
N GLU A 259 -10.52 15.41 -15.45
CA GLU A 259 -11.38 14.90 -14.38
C GLU A 259 -10.73 13.65 -13.77
N THR A 260 -10.72 13.53 -12.43
CA THR A 260 -10.27 12.30 -11.74
C THR A 260 -11.02 12.11 -10.42
N LYS A 261 -10.98 10.86 -9.90
CA LYS A 261 -11.52 10.50 -8.59
C LYS A 261 -10.40 10.40 -7.56
N TYR A 262 -10.48 11.25 -6.54
CA TYR A 262 -9.50 11.33 -5.45
C TYR A 262 -10.20 11.47 -4.10
N LEU A 263 -9.80 10.64 -3.12
CA LEU A 263 -10.33 10.66 -1.74
C LEU A 263 -11.87 10.54 -1.61
N GLY A 264 -12.52 9.91 -2.59
CA GLY A 264 -13.98 9.77 -2.65
C GLY A 264 -14.72 11.00 -3.17
N TYR A 265 -14.00 11.90 -3.84
CA TYR A 265 -14.53 13.04 -4.56
C TYR A 265 -14.14 12.91 -6.03
N ILE A 266 -14.93 13.53 -6.89
CA ILE A 266 -14.59 13.72 -8.30
C ILE A 266 -14.21 15.19 -8.45
N VAL A 267 -13.01 15.41 -8.94
CA VAL A 267 -12.47 16.73 -9.20
C VAL A 267 -12.47 16.94 -10.70
N ARG A 268 -13.03 18.05 -11.16
CA ARG A 268 -13.04 18.42 -12.58
C ARG A 268 -12.55 19.85 -12.76
N ALA A 269 -11.64 20.02 -13.72
CA ALA A 269 -11.12 21.32 -14.12
C ALA A 269 -12.26 22.29 -14.48
N GLY A 270 -12.26 23.48 -13.86
CA GLY A 270 -13.24 24.54 -14.12
C GLY A 270 -14.64 24.34 -13.53
N GLU A 271 -15.00 23.12 -13.11
CA GLU A 271 -16.31 22.82 -12.49
C GLU A 271 -16.22 22.58 -10.97
N GLY A 272 -15.01 22.44 -10.42
CA GLY A 272 -14.77 22.27 -9.00
C GLY A 272 -14.88 20.81 -8.54
N ILE A 273 -15.38 20.60 -7.32
CA ILE A 273 -15.29 19.32 -6.60
C ILE A 273 -16.69 18.84 -6.27
N ARG A 274 -17.01 17.60 -6.68
CA ARG A 274 -18.27 16.93 -6.38
C ARG A 274 -18.03 15.65 -5.60
N MET A 275 -18.97 15.27 -4.74
CA MET A 275 -18.89 14.00 -4.04
C MET A 275 -19.12 12.84 -5.01
N ASP A 276 -18.37 11.75 -4.85
CA ASP A 276 -18.53 10.56 -5.68
C ASP A 276 -19.91 9.89 -5.44
N PRO A 277 -20.73 9.69 -6.49
CA PRO A 277 -22.02 9.01 -6.38
C PRO A 277 -21.97 7.61 -5.78
N GLU A 278 -20.85 6.88 -5.89
CA GLU A 278 -20.68 5.58 -5.25
C GLU A 278 -20.59 5.70 -3.72
N LYS A 279 -19.92 6.74 -3.22
CA LYS A 279 -19.82 7.00 -1.78
C LYS A 279 -21.17 7.39 -1.19
N ILE A 280 -21.96 8.17 -1.92
CA ILE A 280 -23.33 8.53 -1.55
C ILE A 280 -24.22 7.27 -1.44
N ARG A 281 -24.13 6.37 -2.44
CA ARG A 281 -24.89 5.10 -2.45
C ARG A 281 -24.52 4.12 -1.33
N ALA A 282 -23.37 4.27 -0.70
CA ALA A 282 -22.98 3.43 0.43
C ALA A 282 -23.55 3.91 1.78
N ILE A 283 -24.08 5.14 1.83
CA ILE A 283 -24.66 5.76 3.03
C ILE A 283 -26.19 5.77 2.96
N LEU A 284 -26.76 5.77 1.76
CA LEU A 284 -28.19 5.61 1.48
C LEU A 284 -28.59 4.13 1.42
#